data_AF-A0A7S0KGN9-F1
#
_entry.id   AF-A0A7S0KGN9-F1
#
_cell.length_a   1.000
_cell.length_b   1.000
_cell.length_c   1.000
_cell.angle_alpha   90.00
_cell.angle_beta   90.00
_cell.angle_gamma   90.00
#
_symmetry.space_group_name_H-M   'P 1'
#
loop_
_entity.id
_entity.type
_entity.pdbx_description
1 polymer ?
#
loop_
_entity_poly.entity_id
_entity_poly.type
_entity_poly.pdbx_seq_one_letter_code
_entity_poly.pdbx_strand_id
1 'polypeptide(L)'
;RVVLDMVATAELIEKLEDTSMALGGMATNRYSAPFKGKVQDWITKMATIEEIINMWLNVQNMWMYMEAVFSGGDIVKQLPSEAKRFKNIDKQFVKMAKVAADVQN
;
A
#
# COMPACT_ATOMS: atom_id res chain seq x y z
N ARG A 1 8.63 1.33 -14.12
CA ARG A 1 9.05 0.83 -12.78
C ARG A 1 7.82 0.25 -12.12
N VAL A 2 7.91 -0.89 -11.43
CA VAL A 2 6.75 -1.51 -10.77
C VAL A 2 6.63 -0.91 -9.37
N VAL A 3 6.13 0.32 -9.32
CA VAL A 3 5.86 1.08 -8.09
C VAL A 3 4.45 1.65 -8.21
N LEU A 4 3.79 1.85 -7.06
CA LEU A 4 2.52 2.56 -6.99
C LEU A 4 2.71 3.99 -7.51
N ASP A 5 1.84 4.38 -8.43
CA ASP A 5 1.79 5.75 -8.92
C ASP A 5 1.23 6.67 -7.83
N MET A 6 1.97 7.73 -7.50
CA MET A 6 1.64 8.58 -6.35
C MET A 6 0.33 9.35 -6.55
N VAL A 7 0.02 9.77 -7.78
CA VAL A 7 -1.19 10.54 -8.08
C VAL A 7 -2.41 9.62 -8.04
N ALA A 8 -2.35 8.50 -8.77
CA ALA A 8 -3.44 7.53 -8.76
C ALA A 8 -3.68 6.92 -7.37
N THR A 9 -2.62 6.74 -6.57
CA THR A 9 -2.76 6.25 -5.19
C THR A 9 -3.40 7.30 -4.28
N ALA A 10 -3.06 8.58 -4.43
CA ALA A 10 -3.71 9.65 -3.67
C ALA A 10 -5.22 9.74 -3.98
N GLU A 11 -5.61 9.67 -5.25
CA GLU A 11 -7.03 9.61 -5.65
C GLU A 11 -7.76 8.38 -5.08
N LEU A 12 -7.07 7.24 -4.95
CA LEU A 12 -7.64 6.04 -4.35
C LEU A 12 -7.87 6.22 -2.85
N ILE A 13 -6.93 6.84 -2.15
CA ILE A 13 -7.05 7.14 -0.71
C ILE A 13 -8.22 8.09 -0.47
N GLU A 14 -8.34 9.16 -1.26
CA GLU A 14 -9.47 10.10 -1.17
C GLU A 14 -10.82 9.39 -1.31
N LYS A 15 -10.96 8.53 -2.32
CA LYS A 15 -12.17 7.71 -2.52
C LYS A 15 -12.45 6.77 -1.35
N LEU A 16 -11.40 6.23 -0.73
CA LEU A 16 -11.52 5.32 0.40
C LEU A 16 -11.97 6.06 1.67
N GLU A 17 -11.45 7.27 1.90
CA GLU A 17 -11.88 8.16 2.99
C GLU A 17 -13.36 8.54 2.83
N ASP A 18 -13.76 8.97 1.63
CA ASP A 18 -15.16 9.31 1.31
C ASP A 18 -16.10 8.12 1.54
N THR A 19 -15.71 6.94 1.07
CA THR A 19 -16.48 5.71 1.24
C THR A 19 -16.59 5.32 2.71
N SER A 20 -15.52 5.49 3.49
CA SER A 20 -15.49 5.20 4.92
C SER A 20 -16.39 6.14 5.71
N MET A 21 -16.39 7.45 5.37
CA MET A 21 -17.33 8.42 5.95
C MET A 21 -18.78 8.06 5.65
N ALA A 22 -19.09 7.68 4.40
CA ALA A 22 -20.43 7.25 4.01
C ALA A 22 -20.89 6.00 4.78
N LEU A 23 -20.01 5.01 4.95
CA LEU A 23 -20.28 3.81 5.76
C LEU A 23 -20.49 4.14 7.24
N GLY A 24 -19.72 5.07 7.81
CA GLY A 24 -19.94 5.57 9.18
C GLY A 24 -21.31 6.23 9.35
N GLY A 25 -21.74 7.04 8.37
CA GLY A 25 -23.09 7.61 8.34
C GLY A 25 -24.17 6.53 8.25
N MET A 26 -23.95 5.50 7.44
CA MET A 26 -24.87 4.35 7.36
C MET A 26 -24.92 3.55 8.67
N ALA A 27 -23.81 3.39 9.40
CA ALA A 27 -23.79 2.64 10.65
C ALA A 27 -24.62 3.31 11.77
N THR A 28 -24.68 4.65 11.76
CA THR A 28 -25.42 5.45 12.76
C THR A 28 -26.89 5.68 12.38
N ASN A 29 -27.26 5.48 11.12
CA ASN A 29 -28.63 5.64 10.65
C ASN A 29 -29.55 4.54 11.23
N ARG A 30 -30.77 4.91 11.63
CA ARG A 30 -31.77 3.96 12.16
C ARG A 30 -32.40 3.08 11.06
N TYR A 31 -32.45 3.58 9.83
CA TYR A 31 -33.09 2.90 8.69
C TYR A 31 -32.19 1.83 8.05
N SER A 32 -30.90 1.84 8.35
CA SER A 32 -29.92 0.84 7.90
C SER A 32 -29.87 -0.40 8.80
N ALA A 33 -30.77 -0.53 9.79
CA ALA A 33 -30.87 -1.69 10.67
C ALA A 33 -30.84 -3.05 9.93
N PRO A 34 -31.54 -3.24 8.79
CA PRO A 34 -31.48 -4.49 8.02
C PRO A 34 -30.11 -4.80 7.40
N PHE A 35 -29.26 -3.77 7.24
CA PHE A 35 -27.97 -3.86 6.55
C PHE A 35 -26.77 -3.74 7.48
N LYS A 36 -26.98 -3.61 8.80
CA LYS A 36 -25.90 -3.37 9.79
C LYS A 36 -24.74 -4.35 9.66
N GLY A 37 -25.01 -5.65 9.49
CA GLY A 37 -23.95 -6.65 9.30
C GLY A 37 -23.09 -6.36 8.08
N LYS A 38 -23.73 -6.09 6.92
CA LYS A 38 -23.02 -5.76 5.68
C LYS A 38 -22.25 -4.44 5.80
N VAL A 39 -22.83 -3.42 6.44
CA VAL A 39 -22.16 -2.13 6.68
C VAL A 39 -20.91 -2.35 7.54
N GLN A 40 -21.02 -3.14 8.61
CA GLN A 40 -19.88 -3.44 9.48
C GLN A 40 -18.78 -4.22 8.74
N ASP A 41 -19.15 -5.21 7.93
CA ASP A 41 -18.19 -5.97 7.11
C ASP A 41 -17.43 -5.04 6.15
N TRP A 42 -18.14 -4.10 5.51
CA TRP A 42 -17.52 -3.13 4.61
C TRP A 42 -16.63 -2.13 5.34
N ILE A 43 -17.02 -1.68 6.55
CA ILE A 43 -16.15 -0.82 7.39
C ILE A 43 -14.84 -1.54 7.68
N THR A 44 -14.89 -2.81 8.10
CA THR A 44 -13.68 -3.58 8.37
C THR A 44 -12.84 -3.76 7.10
N LYS A 45 -13.45 -4.05 5.96
CA LYS A 45 -12.75 -4.16 4.67
C LYS A 45 -12.07 -2.86 4.27
N MET A 46 -12.75 -1.71 4.39
CA MET A 46 -12.18 -0.40 4.04
C MET A 46 -10.97 -0.09 4.94
N ALA A 47 -11.09 -0.29 6.26
CA ALA A 47 -9.98 -0.11 7.19
C ALA A 47 -8.77 -1.02 6.85
N THR A 48 -9.01 -2.28 6.51
CA THR A 48 -7.94 -3.19 6.09
C THR A 48 -7.27 -2.74 4.78
N ILE A 49 -8.05 -2.25 3.80
CA ILE A 49 -7.49 -1.75 2.54
C ILE A 49 -6.63 -0.50 2.81
N GLU A 50 -7.09 0.42 3.66
CA GLU A 50 -6.34 1.61 4.06
C GLU A 50 -4.99 1.26 4.69
N GLU A 51 -4.99 0.31 5.64
CA GLU A 51 -3.77 -0.17 6.29
C GLU A 51 -2.80 -0.78 5.28
N ILE A 52 -3.30 -1.60 4.36
CA ILE A 52 -2.49 -2.24 3.32
C ILE A 52 -1.87 -1.18 2.39
N ILE A 53 -2.64 -0.20 1.92
CA ILE A 53 -2.14 0.87 1.04
C ILE A 53 -1.03 1.66 1.75
N ASN A 54 -1.26 2.05 3.01
CA ASN A 54 -0.27 2.77 3.81
C ASN A 54 1.01 1.95 4.02
N MET A 55 0.89 0.64 4.27
CA MET A 55 2.05 -0.24 4.40
C MET A 55 2.85 -0.31 3.09
N TRP A 56 2.17 -0.43 1.95
CA TRP A 56 2.81 -0.42 0.63
C TRP A 56 3.56 0.88 0.36
N LEU A 57 2.94 2.03 0.63
CA LEU A 57 3.58 3.34 0.46
C LEU A 57 4.83 3.47 1.34
N ASN A 58 4.77 3.04 2.59
CA ASN A 58 5.91 3.05 3.50
C ASN A 58 7.07 2.18 3.00
N VAL A 59 6.77 0.93 2.61
CA VAL A 59 7.77 0.00 2.08
C VAL A 59 8.38 0.53 0.78
N GLN A 60 7.55 1.06 -0.12
CA GLN A 60 7.99 1.65 -1.38
C GLN A 60 8.91 2.85 -1.16
N ASN A 61 8.56 3.77 -0.26
CA ASN A 61 9.38 4.95 0.05
C ASN A 61 10.75 4.54 0.59
N MET A 62 10.79 3.60 1.53
CA MET A 62 12.04 3.07 2.07
C MET A 62 12.86 2.36 0.98
N TRP A 63 12.21 1.56 0.13
CA TRP A 63 12.88 0.86 -0.96
C TRP A 63 13.47 1.83 -1.99
N MET A 64 12.74 2.88 -2.40
CA MET A 64 13.24 3.90 -3.34
C MET A 64 14.45 4.66 -2.78
N TYR A 65 14.42 5.00 -1.49
CA TYR A 65 15.56 5.61 -0.82
C TYR A 65 16.79 4.68 -0.87
N MET A 66 16.60 3.40 -0.56
CA MET A 66 17.68 2.40 -0.59
C MET A 66 18.17 2.13 -2.02
N GLU A 67 17.30 2.14 -3.03
CA GLU A 67 17.67 2.06 -4.45
C GLU A 67 18.57 3.24 -4.82
N ALA A 68 18.21 4.46 -4.43
CA ALA A 68 19.00 5.66 -4.67
C ALA A 68 20.39 5.58 -4.00
N VAL A 69 20.46 5.10 -2.76
CA VAL A 69 21.72 4.91 -2.04
C VAL A 69 22.59 3.85 -2.73
N PHE A 70 22.08 2.63 -2.92
CA PHE A 70 22.88 1.49 -3.40
C PHE A 70 23.07 1.45 -4.93
N SER A 71 22.47 2.35 -5.69
CA SER A 71 22.76 2.52 -7.12
C SER A 71 24.07 3.29 -7.38
N GLY A 72 24.59 4.02 -6.39
CA GLY A 72 25.87 4.73 -6.45
C GLY A 72 27.07 3.82 -6.16
N GLY A 73 28.03 3.76 -7.09
CA GLY A 73 29.06 2.71 -7.16
C GLY A 73 30.07 2.61 -6.00
N ASP A 74 30.21 3.64 -5.15
CA ASP A 74 31.19 3.63 -4.06
C ASP A 74 30.62 3.20 -2.71
N ILE A 75 29.35 3.48 -2.38
CA ILE A 75 28.75 3.00 -1.13
C ILE A 75 28.63 1.47 -1.12
N VAL A 76 28.45 0.87 -2.30
CA VAL A 76 28.42 -0.59 -2.48
C VAL A 76 29.76 -1.23 -2.11
N LYS A 77 30.89 -0.55 -2.37
CA LYS A 77 32.22 -1.03 -1.99
C LYS A 77 32.49 -0.87 -0.49
N GLN A 78 31.92 0.17 0.12
CA GLN A 78 32.05 0.43 1.55
C GLN A 78 31.16 -0.50 2.39
N LEU A 79 29.98 -0.86 1.90
CA LEU A 79 28.97 -1.67 2.59
C LEU A 79 28.53 -2.88 1.74
N PRO A 80 29.43 -3.84 1.46
CA PRO A 80 29.16 -4.95 0.55
C PRO A 80 28.09 -5.92 1.08
N SER A 81 28.01 -6.11 2.41
CA SER A 81 26.99 -6.93 3.08
C SER A 81 25.59 -6.36 2.90
N GLU A 82 25.44 -5.06 3.12
CA GLU A 82 24.18 -4.32 3.03
C GLU A 82 23.72 -4.25 1.59
N ALA A 83 24.64 -4.02 0.64
CA ALA A 83 24.34 -4.05 -0.79
C ALA A 83 23.84 -5.44 -1.23
N LYS A 84 24.45 -6.53 -0.73
CA LYS A 84 23.98 -7.90 -1.00
C LYS A 84 22.59 -8.13 -0.41
N ARG A 85 22.32 -7.65 0.80
CA ARG A 85 21.01 -7.75 1.46
C ARG A 85 19.95 -6.96 0.68
N PHE A 86 20.26 -5.73 0.26
CA PHE A 86 19.36 -4.90 -0.53
C PHE A 86 19.01 -5.55 -1.87
N LYS A 87 19.99 -6.15 -2.58
CA LYS A 87 19.71 -6.91 -3.82
C LYS A 87 18.69 -8.04 -3.63
N ASN A 88 18.64 -8.68 -2.47
CA ASN A 88 17.62 -9.70 -2.20
C ASN A 88 16.24 -9.07 -1.95
N ILE A 89 16.20 -7.98 -1.18
CA ILE A 89 14.98 -7.21 -0.90
C ILE A 89 14.39 -6.67 -2.21
N ASP A 90 15.24 -6.11 -3.08
CA ASP A 90 14.86 -5.62 -4.41
C ASP A 90 14.13 -6.67 -5.25
N LYS A 91 14.70 -7.87 -5.36
CA LYS A 91 14.07 -8.98 -6.08
C LYS A 91 12.71 -9.35 -5.49
N GLN A 92 12.58 -9.36 -4.16
CA GLN A 92 11.33 -9.67 -3.48
C GLN A 92 10.29 -8.57 -3.71
N PHE A 93 10.67 -7.30 -3.57
CA PHE A 93 9.80 -6.14 -3.80
C PHE A 93 9.26 -6.14 -5.23
N VAL A 94 10.13 -6.26 -6.24
CA VAL A 94 9.71 -6.30 -7.66
C VAL A 94 8.77 -7.47 -7.93
N LYS A 95 9.02 -8.65 -7.33
CA LYS A 95 8.13 -9.81 -7.46
C LYS A 95 6.75 -9.52 -6.86
N MET A 96 6.69 -8.99 -5.64
CA MET A 96 5.42 -8.68 -4.97
C MET A 96 4.64 -7.60 -5.71
N ALA A 97 5.31 -6.55 -6.17
CA ALA A 97 4.68 -5.46 -6.90
C ALA A 97 4.08 -5.92 -8.24
N LYS A 98 4.71 -6.88 -8.93
CA LYS A 98 4.16 -7.51 -10.14
C LYS A 98 2.90 -8.32 -9.83
N VAL A 99 2.96 -9.18 -8.82
CA VAL A 99 1.81 -9.97 -8.40
C VAL A 99 0.64 -9.06 -8.03
N ALA A 100 0.88 -7.99 -7.29
CA ALA A 100 -0.15 -7.02 -6.94
C ALA A 100 -0.75 -6.32 -8.17
N ALA A 101 0.05 -6.02 -9.20
CA ALA A 101 -0.43 -5.42 -10.45
C ALA A 101 -1.26 -6.40 -11.30
N ASP A 102 -0.97 -7.70 -11.23
CA ASP A 102 -1.64 -8.73 -12.01
C ASP A 102 -2.99 -9.18 -11.38
N VAL A 103 -3.20 -8.90 -10.09
CA VAL A 103 -4.46 -9.20 -9.41
C VAL A 103 -5.49 -8.12 -9.73
N GLN A 104 -6.39 -8.43 -10.66
CA GLN A 104 -7.63 -7.67 -10.84
C GLN A 104 -8.70 -8.17 -9.87
N ASN A 105 -9.23 -7.28 -9.03
CA ASN A 105 -10.41 -7.52 -8.19
C ASN A 105 -11.69 -7.18 -8.96
#